data_AF-A0A7J5Y7E0-F1
#
_entry.id   AF-A0A7J5Y7E0-F1
#
_cell.length_a   1.000
_cell.length_b   1.000
_cell.length_c   1.000
_cell.angle_alpha   90.00
_cell.angle_beta   90.00
_cell.angle_gamma   90.00
#
_symmetry.space_group_name_H-M   'P 1'
#
loop_
_entity.id
_entity.type
_entity.pdbx_description
1 polymer ?
#
loop_
_entity_poly.entity_id
_entity_poly.type
_entity_poly.pdbx_seq_one_letter_code
_entity_poly.pdbx_strand_id
1 'polypeptide(L)'
;MAECQGDGEGAKSPMELYEKLTAQGEQVRALKTAKATKADVDAAVQLLIKLKTDYKQMTGQDYKAGCPPSENSVAPDNGPAAGGADDEDTVDPWNVSTNNAKGVDYDKLILRFGSSKVDKELVDRIEKVSGQKPHRFLRRGIFFSHRDMHQVLDAYEKQKSFYLYTGRGPSSEAMHVGHLIPFIFTKWLQDVFDIPLVVQLTDDEKYLWKDLSLEDCHRFAVENAKDIIACGFDVNKTFIFSDLDYMGASPEFYRNVVKVQKHVTFNQVKGIFGFTDSDCIGKISFPAIQAAPSFSSSFPQIFKGRKDIQCLIPCHRPGPLLQDDP
;
A
#
# COMPACT_ATOMS: atom_id res chain seq x y z
N MET A 1 -18.48 -62.74 -26.42
CA MET A 1 -18.83 -61.66 -27.36
C MET A 1 -19.59 -60.60 -26.59
N ALA A 2 -19.19 -59.34 -26.83
CA ALA A 2 -19.87 -58.06 -26.58
C ALA A 2 -19.91 -57.49 -25.14
N GLU A 3 -19.25 -56.34 -25.03
CA GLU A 3 -19.33 -55.27 -24.02
C GLU A 3 -20.72 -54.59 -23.99
N CYS A 4 -21.01 -53.89 -22.89
CA CYS A 4 -21.54 -52.51 -22.91
C CYS A 4 -21.32 -51.81 -21.56
N GLN A 5 -20.80 -50.58 -21.65
CA GLN A 5 -20.52 -49.59 -20.60
C GLN A 5 -21.81 -48.93 -20.06
N GLY A 6 -21.71 -48.26 -18.92
CA GLY A 6 -22.79 -47.43 -18.35
C GLY A 6 -22.34 -46.65 -17.11
N ASP A 7 -21.52 -45.62 -17.36
CA ASP A 7 -21.35 -44.32 -16.69
C ASP A 7 -21.63 -44.16 -15.18
N GLY A 8 -20.55 -44.03 -14.40
CA GLY A 8 -20.58 -43.38 -13.09
C GLY A 8 -20.49 -41.86 -13.24
N GLU A 9 -21.39 -41.13 -12.57
CA GLU A 9 -21.29 -39.68 -12.39
C GLU A 9 -19.95 -39.33 -11.72
N GLY A 10 -18.98 -38.91 -12.54
CA GLY A 10 -17.64 -38.53 -12.09
C GLY A 10 -17.68 -37.25 -11.25
N ALA A 11 -17.07 -37.32 -10.07
CA ALA A 11 -16.77 -36.15 -9.26
C ALA A 11 -15.92 -35.17 -10.09
N LYS A 12 -16.47 -33.99 -10.40
CA LYS A 12 -15.78 -32.95 -11.18
C LYS A 12 -14.48 -32.57 -10.49
N SER A 13 -13.37 -32.47 -11.22
CA SER A 13 -12.10 -32.04 -10.63
C SER A 13 -12.08 -30.52 -10.37
N PRO A 14 -11.25 -30.02 -9.44
CA PRO A 14 -11.05 -28.58 -9.26
C PRO A 14 -10.65 -27.84 -10.54
N MET A 15 -9.89 -28.48 -11.42
CA MET A 15 -9.44 -27.92 -12.70
C MET A 15 -10.60 -27.80 -13.71
N GLU A 16 -11.44 -28.83 -13.83
CA GLU A 16 -12.62 -28.77 -14.69
C GLU A 16 -13.61 -27.67 -14.27
N LEU A 17 -13.72 -27.44 -12.96
CA LEU A 17 -14.57 -26.39 -12.43
C LEU A 17 -13.99 -24.98 -12.69
N TYR A 18 -12.66 -24.85 -12.63
CA TYR A 18 -11.92 -23.63 -12.97
C TYR A 18 -12.06 -23.26 -14.46
N GLU A 19 -11.97 -24.23 -15.36
CA GLU A 19 -12.16 -24.02 -16.80
C GLU A 19 -13.59 -23.55 -17.11
N LYS A 20 -14.60 -24.17 -16.48
CA LYS A 20 -16.01 -23.76 -16.62
C LYS A 20 -16.26 -22.35 -16.13
N LEU A 21 -15.64 -21.94 -15.02
CA LEU A 21 -15.71 -20.57 -14.51
C LEU A 21 -15.11 -19.55 -15.47
N THR A 22 -14.00 -19.92 -16.10
CA THR A 22 -13.32 -19.07 -17.08
C THR A 22 -14.18 -18.89 -18.33
N ALA A 23 -14.69 -19.99 -18.89
CA ALA A 23 -15.59 -19.97 -20.04
C ALA A 23 -16.89 -19.19 -19.76
N GLN A 24 -17.51 -19.39 -18.59
CA GLN A 24 -18.72 -18.67 -18.20
C GLN A 24 -18.47 -17.17 -18.00
N GLY A 25 -17.30 -16.80 -17.47
CA GLY A 25 -16.88 -15.40 -17.32
C GLY A 25 -16.72 -14.70 -18.67
N GLU A 26 -16.14 -15.38 -19.67
CA GLU A 26 -16.03 -14.88 -21.04
C GLU A 26 -17.40 -14.74 -21.70
N GLN A 27 -18.31 -15.69 -21.49
CA GLN A 27 -19.67 -15.62 -22.02
C GLN A 27 -20.44 -14.40 -21.46
N VAL A 28 -20.32 -14.11 -20.16
CA VAL A 28 -20.93 -12.91 -19.55
C VAL A 28 -20.36 -11.63 -20.17
N ARG A 29 -19.04 -11.58 -20.43
CA ARG A 29 -18.41 -10.44 -21.11
C ARG A 29 -18.91 -10.30 -22.55
N ALA A 30 -18.97 -11.39 -23.30
CA ALA A 30 -19.47 -11.40 -24.67
C ALA A 30 -20.93 -10.92 -24.76
N LEU A 31 -21.81 -11.38 -23.87
CA LEU A 31 -23.21 -10.96 -23.81
C LEU A 31 -23.37 -9.47 -23.49
N LYS A 32 -22.54 -8.93 -22.58
CA LYS A 32 -22.54 -7.49 -22.26
C LYS A 32 -22.04 -6.65 -23.43
N THR A 33 -20.98 -7.07 -24.11
CA THR A 33 -20.44 -6.40 -25.30
C THR A 33 -21.42 -6.43 -26.46
N ALA A 34 -22.13 -7.55 -26.64
CA ALA A 34 -23.15 -7.72 -27.69
C ALA A 34 -24.48 -7.01 -27.39
N LYS A 35 -24.61 -6.33 -26.23
CA LYS A 35 -25.86 -5.70 -25.77
C LYS A 35 -27.05 -6.68 -25.80
N ALA A 36 -26.82 -7.92 -25.37
CA ALA A 36 -27.86 -8.93 -25.23
C ALA A 36 -28.96 -8.48 -24.25
N THR A 37 -30.09 -9.18 -24.26
CA THR A 37 -31.20 -8.81 -23.38
C THR A 37 -30.80 -8.93 -21.92
N LYS A 38 -31.40 -8.09 -21.06
CA LYS A 38 -31.13 -8.12 -19.62
C LYS A 38 -31.38 -9.51 -19.01
N ALA A 39 -32.40 -10.23 -19.49
CA ALA A 39 -32.73 -11.57 -19.05
C ALA A 39 -31.59 -12.57 -19.34
N ASP A 40 -30.97 -12.50 -20.51
CA ASP A 40 -29.88 -13.40 -20.89
C ASP A 40 -28.60 -13.12 -20.10
N VAL A 41 -28.30 -11.84 -19.85
CA VAL A 41 -27.16 -11.43 -19.01
C VAL A 41 -27.38 -11.87 -17.56
N ASP A 42 -28.58 -11.69 -17.02
CA ASP A 42 -28.91 -12.07 -15.63
C ASP A 42 -28.83 -13.59 -15.43
N ALA A 43 -29.33 -14.39 -16.38
CA ALA A 43 -29.22 -15.84 -16.34
C ALA A 43 -27.76 -16.32 -16.38
N ALA A 44 -26.93 -15.73 -17.24
CA ALA A 44 -25.51 -16.06 -17.33
C ALA A 44 -24.71 -15.67 -16.07
N VAL A 45 -25.10 -14.56 -15.41
CA VAL A 45 -24.50 -14.11 -14.14
C VAL A 45 -24.91 -15.02 -12.99
N GLN A 46 -26.17 -15.46 -12.91
CA GLN A 46 -26.61 -16.41 -11.88
C GLN A 46 -25.87 -17.74 -11.98
N LEU A 47 -25.65 -18.25 -13.19
CA LEU A 47 -24.85 -19.46 -13.40
C LEU A 47 -23.38 -19.27 -12.97
N LEU A 48 -22.80 -18.11 -13.28
CA LEU A 48 -21.44 -17.77 -12.85
C LEU A 48 -21.31 -17.73 -11.32
N ILE A 49 -22.31 -17.17 -10.61
CA ILE A 49 -22.33 -17.13 -9.14
C ILE A 49 -22.41 -18.55 -8.57
N LYS A 50 -23.27 -19.41 -9.12
CA LYS A 50 -23.40 -20.80 -8.69
C LYS A 50 -22.07 -21.56 -8.83
N LEU A 51 -21.41 -21.43 -9.98
CA LEU A 51 -20.11 -22.06 -10.22
C LEU A 51 -19.03 -21.55 -9.26
N LYS A 52 -19.06 -20.27 -8.85
CA LYS A 52 -18.10 -19.72 -7.88
C LYS A 52 -18.33 -20.29 -6.48
N THR A 53 -19.59 -20.48 -6.10
CA THR A 53 -19.96 -21.13 -4.83
C THR A 53 -19.49 -22.58 -4.80
N ASP A 54 -19.76 -23.33 -5.88
CA ASP A 54 -19.32 -24.73 -5.99
C ASP A 54 -17.79 -24.84 -5.96
N TYR A 55 -17.07 -23.91 -6.61
CA TYR A 55 -15.61 -23.84 -6.58
C TYR A 55 -15.07 -23.62 -5.17
N LYS A 56 -15.63 -22.64 -4.46
CA LYS A 56 -15.24 -22.31 -3.09
C LYS A 56 -15.50 -23.45 -2.13
N GLN A 57 -16.63 -24.16 -2.28
CA GLN A 57 -16.95 -25.33 -1.46
C GLN A 57 -15.97 -26.48 -1.70
N MET A 58 -15.54 -26.69 -2.94
CA MET A 58 -14.63 -27.79 -3.28
C MET A 58 -13.16 -27.50 -2.95
N THR A 59 -12.67 -26.29 -3.24
CA THR A 59 -11.24 -25.96 -3.14
C THR A 59 -10.88 -25.22 -1.87
N GLY A 60 -11.89 -24.68 -1.16
CA GLY A 60 -11.70 -23.75 -0.04
C GLY A 60 -11.21 -22.36 -0.47
N GLN A 61 -11.08 -22.10 -1.77
CA GLN A 61 -10.54 -20.85 -2.33
C GLN A 61 -11.57 -20.15 -3.23
N ASP A 62 -11.59 -18.82 -3.20
CA ASP A 62 -12.40 -18.03 -4.13
C ASP A 62 -11.82 -18.08 -5.55
N TYR A 63 -12.68 -18.17 -6.57
CA TYR A 63 -12.23 -18.18 -7.96
C TYR A 63 -11.54 -16.86 -8.35
N LYS A 64 -10.30 -16.97 -8.84
CA LYS A 64 -9.51 -15.88 -9.40
C LYS A 64 -9.12 -16.23 -10.84
N ALA A 65 -9.59 -15.44 -11.80
CA ALA A 65 -9.25 -15.63 -13.21
C ALA A 65 -7.72 -15.52 -13.42
N GLY A 66 -7.14 -16.49 -14.12
CA GLY A 66 -5.69 -16.58 -14.36
C GLY A 66 -4.89 -17.37 -13.31
N CYS A 67 -5.53 -17.89 -12.25
CA CYS A 67 -4.89 -18.72 -11.22
C CYS A 67 -5.56 -20.10 -11.13
N PRO A 68 -5.11 -21.11 -11.91
CA PRO A 68 -5.65 -22.47 -11.82
C PRO A 68 -5.29 -23.14 -10.49
N PRO A 69 -6.15 -24.02 -9.93
CA PRO A 69 -5.85 -24.76 -8.70
C PRO A 69 -4.73 -25.79 -8.93
N SER A 70 -3.74 -25.88 -8.03
CA SER A 70 -2.65 -26.87 -8.18
C SER A 70 -3.12 -28.27 -7.76
N GLU A 71 -2.93 -29.27 -8.62
CA GLU A 71 -3.19 -30.67 -8.26
C GLU A 71 -2.11 -31.20 -7.29
N ASN A 72 -2.53 -32.05 -6.37
CA ASN A 72 -1.83 -32.43 -5.13
C ASN A 72 -0.38 -32.92 -5.27
N SER A 73 0.38 -32.56 -4.24
CA SER A 73 1.68 -33.07 -3.80
C SER A 73 1.84 -34.59 -3.84
N VAL A 74 2.86 -35.07 -4.57
CA VAL A 74 3.65 -36.26 -4.22
C VAL A 74 5.10 -36.04 -4.67
N ALA A 75 6.05 -36.01 -3.72
CA ALA A 75 7.49 -36.04 -4.03
C ALA A 75 7.90 -37.45 -4.50
N PRO A 76 8.93 -37.61 -5.35
CA PRO A 76 10.30 -37.66 -4.82
C PRO A 76 11.40 -37.01 -5.69
N ASP A 77 12.35 -36.41 -4.97
CA ASP A 77 13.82 -36.38 -5.08
C ASP A 77 14.60 -36.42 -6.43
N ASN A 78 15.65 -35.56 -6.44
CA ASN A 78 16.89 -35.47 -7.23
C ASN A 78 16.93 -34.88 -8.66
N GLY A 79 17.65 -33.75 -8.78
CA GLY A 79 18.52 -33.43 -9.93
C GLY A 79 18.35 -32.02 -10.52
N PRO A 80 19.42 -31.22 -10.73
CA PRO A 80 19.31 -29.81 -11.03
C PRO A 80 19.19 -29.53 -12.53
N ALA A 81 18.23 -28.69 -12.93
CA ALA A 81 18.32 -27.95 -14.19
C ALA A 81 17.50 -26.65 -14.13
N ALA A 82 18.18 -25.59 -14.54
CA ALA A 82 17.79 -24.19 -14.60
C ALA A 82 16.48 -23.87 -15.35
N GLY A 83 15.79 -22.83 -14.86
CA GLY A 83 15.52 -21.65 -15.69
C GLY A 83 14.05 -21.36 -16.04
N GLY A 84 13.49 -20.34 -15.38
CA GLY A 84 12.59 -19.38 -16.03
C GLY A 84 11.09 -19.50 -15.76
N ALA A 85 10.66 -19.10 -14.56
CA ALA A 85 9.37 -18.42 -14.35
C ALA A 85 9.54 -17.55 -13.11
N ASP A 86 9.53 -16.23 -13.28
CA ASP A 86 9.70 -15.28 -12.18
C ASP A 86 8.50 -15.36 -11.22
N ASP A 87 8.67 -16.13 -10.14
CA ASP A 87 7.93 -16.02 -8.89
C ASP A 87 8.34 -14.71 -8.18
N GLU A 88 7.90 -13.56 -8.71
CA GLU A 88 8.17 -12.26 -8.10
C GLU A 88 7.08 -11.85 -7.11
N ASP A 89 7.51 -11.42 -5.92
CA ASP A 89 6.63 -10.77 -4.94
C ASP A 89 6.04 -9.48 -5.52
N THR A 90 4.72 -9.30 -5.38
CA THR A 90 4.04 -8.05 -5.75
C THR A 90 3.84 -7.20 -4.50
N VAL A 91 4.42 -5.99 -4.52
CA VAL A 91 4.33 -5.02 -3.42
C VAL A 91 4.07 -3.64 -4.03
N ASP A 92 2.81 -3.19 -3.97
CA ASP A 92 2.36 -1.84 -4.31
C ASP A 92 1.49 -1.23 -3.19
N PRO A 93 1.18 0.10 -3.21
CA PRO A 93 0.45 0.75 -2.11
C PRO A 93 -0.90 0.13 -1.73
N TRP A 94 -1.48 -0.70 -2.61
CA TRP A 94 -2.77 -1.34 -2.42
C TRP A 94 -2.69 -2.85 -2.19
N ASN A 95 -1.63 -3.52 -2.67
CA ASN A 95 -1.53 -4.97 -2.66
C ASN A 95 -0.14 -5.50 -2.27
N VAL A 96 -0.13 -6.51 -1.40
CA VAL A 96 1.06 -7.30 -1.05
C VAL A 96 0.72 -8.77 -1.25
N SER A 97 1.41 -9.44 -2.17
CA SER A 97 1.25 -10.88 -2.41
C SER A 97 2.58 -11.57 -2.67
N THR A 98 2.75 -12.75 -2.08
CA THR A 98 3.93 -13.62 -2.23
C THR A 98 3.48 -15.07 -2.30
N ASN A 99 4.16 -15.87 -3.13
CA ASN A 99 3.97 -17.32 -3.19
C ASN A 99 4.87 -18.06 -2.17
N ASN A 100 5.70 -17.32 -1.42
CA ASN A 100 6.62 -17.89 -0.46
C ASN A 100 5.98 -17.99 0.93
N ALA A 101 5.91 -19.21 1.48
CA ALA A 101 5.40 -19.46 2.83
C ALA A 101 6.20 -18.74 3.94
N LYS A 102 7.44 -18.31 3.67
CA LYS A 102 8.26 -17.51 4.59
C LYS A 102 7.93 -16.01 4.56
N GLY A 103 7.00 -15.60 3.70
CA GLY A 103 6.68 -14.20 3.45
C GLY A 103 7.57 -13.58 2.38
N VAL A 104 7.42 -12.26 2.25
CA VAL A 104 8.07 -11.44 1.21
C VAL A 104 9.59 -11.41 1.37
N ASP A 105 10.32 -11.51 0.27
CA ASP A 105 11.78 -11.36 0.23
C ASP A 105 12.17 -9.87 0.27
N TYR A 106 12.40 -9.37 1.48
CA TYR A 106 12.71 -7.98 1.72
C TYR A 106 14.04 -7.51 1.12
N ASP A 107 15.02 -8.40 0.94
CA ASP A 107 16.31 -8.05 0.32
C ASP A 107 16.13 -7.82 -1.19
N LYS A 108 15.32 -8.65 -1.87
CA LYS A 108 14.92 -8.38 -3.27
C LYS A 108 14.14 -7.07 -3.41
N LEU A 109 13.24 -6.76 -2.47
CA LEU A 109 12.52 -5.48 -2.51
C LEU A 109 13.44 -4.28 -2.33
N ILE A 110 14.50 -4.38 -1.51
CA ILE A 110 15.47 -3.29 -1.36
C ILE A 110 16.08 -2.94 -2.72
N LEU A 111 16.49 -3.96 -3.49
CA LEU A 111 17.07 -3.81 -4.83
C LEU A 111 16.04 -3.26 -5.82
N ARG A 112 14.84 -3.86 -5.88
CA ARG A 112 13.77 -3.47 -6.80
C ARG A 112 13.38 -2.00 -6.65
N PHE A 113 13.28 -1.52 -5.42
CA PHE A 113 12.95 -0.13 -5.17
C PHE A 113 14.16 0.79 -5.18
N GLY A 114 15.40 0.28 -5.14
CA GLY A 114 16.61 1.10 -5.10
C GLY A 114 16.81 1.81 -3.76
N SER A 115 16.37 1.21 -2.66
CA SER A 115 16.58 1.72 -1.29
C SER A 115 17.87 1.17 -0.67
N SER A 116 18.25 1.67 0.51
CA SER A 116 19.37 1.15 1.29
C SER A 116 18.89 0.26 2.45
N LYS A 117 19.67 -0.76 2.81
CA LYS A 117 19.38 -1.62 3.97
C LYS A 117 19.74 -0.89 5.26
N VAL A 118 18.93 -1.05 6.30
CA VAL A 118 19.31 -0.66 7.66
C VAL A 118 20.28 -1.71 8.19
N ASP A 119 21.57 -1.39 8.14
CA ASP A 119 22.63 -2.25 8.66
C ASP A 119 22.96 -1.93 10.13
N LYS A 120 23.89 -2.72 10.69
CA LYS A 120 24.31 -2.54 12.08
C LYS A 120 25.03 -1.20 12.30
N GLU A 121 25.78 -0.71 11.31
CA GLU A 121 26.47 0.57 11.42
C GLU A 121 25.48 1.73 11.57
N LEU A 122 24.42 1.76 10.77
CA LEU A 122 23.37 2.75 10.88
C LEU A 122 22.63 2.67 12.21
N VAL A 123 22.33 1.46 12.70
CA VAL A 123 21.67 1.28 14.01
C VAL A 123 22.55 1.79 15.15
N ASP A 124 23.84 1.46 15.13
CA ASP A 124 24.81 1.90 16.14
C ASP A 124 25.01 3.43 16.05
N ARG A 125 24.96 4.01 14.85
CA ARG A 125 24.99 5.47 14.66
C ARG A 125 23.74 6.14 15.22
N ILE A 126 22.55 5.59 14.99
CA ILE A 126 21.29 6.10 15.58
C ILE A 126 21.40 6.10 17.11
N GLU A 127 21.90 5.03 17.72
CA GLU A 127 22.14 4.96 19.18
C GLU A 127 23.04 6.08 19.67
N LYS A 128 24.18 6.27 18.99
CA LYS A 128 25.16 7.31 19.35
C LYS A 128 24.59 8.72 19.23
N VAL A 129 23.89 9.01 18.13
CA VAL A 129 23.35 10.35 17.83
C VAL A 129 22.17 10.69 18.74
N SER A 130 21.31 9.72 19.01
CA SER A 130 20.15 9.91 19.90
C SER A 130 20.49 9.89 21.39
N GLY A 131 21.59 9.23 21.77
CA GLY A 131 21.87 8.92 23.18
C GLY A 131 20.88 7.93 23.80
N GLN A 132 20.08 7.23 22.98
CA GLN A 132 19.02 6.33 23.42
C GLN A 132 19.16 4.97 22.77
N LYS A 133 18.77 3.93 23.51
CA LYS A 133 18.78 2.56 22.99
C LYS A 133 17.90 2.46 21.73
N PRO A 134 18.40 1.96 20.58
CA PRO A 134 17.64 1.90 19.33
C PRO A 134 16.33 1.14 19.50
N HIS A 135 15.24 1.60 18.88
CA HIS A 135 13.95 0.92 19.04
C HIS A 135 14.03 -0.58 18.69
N ARG A 136 13.20 -1.40 19.35
CA ARG A 136 13.13 -2.85 19.07
C ARG A 136 12.85 -3.17 17.61
N PHE A 137 12.21 -2.27 16.88
CA PHE A 137 11.93 -2.45 15.45
C PHE A 137 13.16 -2.29 14.56
N LEU A 138 14.14 -1.46 14.95
CA LEU A 138 15.44 -1.41 14.28
C LEU A 138 16.26 -2.66 14.60
N ARG A 139 16.37 -3.00 15.90
CA ARG A 139 17.16 -4.16 16.36
C ARG A 139 16.67 -5.51 15.83
N ARG A 140 15.40 -5.61 15.44
CA ARG A 140 14.78 -6.85 14.91
C ARG A 140 14.52 -6.80 13.41
N GLY A 141 14.98 -5.76 12.70
CA GLY A 141 14.76 -5.64 11.26
C GLY A 141 13.29 -5.52 10.84
N ILE A 142 12.44 -4.92 11.68
CA ILE A 142 11.05 -4.58 11.30
C ILE A 142 11.06 -3.30 10.44
N PHE A 143 11.86 -2.31 10.84
CA PHE A 143 12.29 -1.22 9.96
C PHE A 143 13.65 -1.61 9.38
N PHE A 144 13.64 -2.15 8.16
CA PHE A 144 14.78 -2.82 7.55
C PHE A 144 15.42 -2.06 6.38
N SER A 145 14.80 -0.97 5.93
CA SER A 145 15.27 -0.18 4.79
C SER A 145 15.12 1.32 5.05
N HIS A 146 15.91 2.13 4.35
CA HIS A 146 15.87 3.58 4.41
C HIS A 146 16.29 4.21 3.08
N ARG A 147 16.08 5.53 2.97
CA ARG A 147 16.75 6.43 2.02
C ARG A 147 17.25 7.62 2.82
N ASP A 148 18.48 8.04 2.57
CA ASP A 148 19.07 9.28 3.11
C ASP A 148 19.02 9.47 4.63
N MET A 149 18.82 8.40 5.41
CA MET A 149 18.87 8.44 6.87
C MET A 149 20.20 9.02 7.39
N HIS A 150 21.31 8.74 6.70
CA HIS A 150 22.60 9.35 7.02
C HIS A 150 22.58 10.88 6.88
N GLN A 151 21.88 11.44 5.90
CA GLN A 151 21.75 12.90 5.73
C GLN A 151 20.93 13.53 6.86
N VAL A 152 19.87 12.83 7.32
CA VAL A 152 19.07 13.26 8.48
C VAL A 152 19.92 13.29 9.74
N LEU A 153 20.73 12.24 9.97
CA LEU A 153 21.64 12.18 11.11
C LEU A 153 22.74 13.25 11.02
N ASP A 154 23.32 13.48 9.85
CA ASP A 154 24.30 14.56 9.62
C ASP A 154 23.70 15.94 9.96
N ALA A 155 22.44 16.18 9.57
CA ALA A 155 21.75 17.42 9.87
C ALA A 155 21.54 17.59 11.38
N TYR A 156 21.09 16.54 12.06
CA TYR A 156 20.87 16.56 13.50
C TYR A 156 22.17 16.76 14.30
N GLU A 157 23.27 16.08 13.92
CA GLU A 157 24.59 16.26 14.53
C GLU A 157 25.11 17.71 14.37
N LYS A 158 24.74 18.39 13.28
CA LYS A 158 25.03 19.82 13.03
C LYS A 158 24.02 20.77 13.67
N GLN A 159 23.18 20.28 14.58
CA GLN A 159 22.12 21.04 15.25
C GLN A 159 21.11 21.68 14.29
N LYS A 160 20.97 21.12 13.07
CA LYS A 160 19.89 21.52 12.15
C LYS A 160 18.63 20.73 12.51
N SER A 161 17.50 21.44 12.52
CA SER A 161 16.20 20.85 12.78
C SER A 161 15.69 20.09 11.55
N PHE A 162 15.00 18.98 11.80
CA PHE A 162 14.23 18.23 10.82
C PHE A 162 12.84 17.93 11.41
N TYR A 163 11.91 17.44 10.60
CA TYR A 163 10.57 17.06 11.06
C TYR A 163 10.16 15.68 10.54
N LEU A 164 9.18 15.09 11.22
CA LEU A 164 8.58 13.82 10.82
C LEU A 164 7.32 14.08 10.00
N TYR A 165 7.12 13.25 8.98
CA TYR A 165 5.86 13.13 8.26
C TYR A 165 5.45 11.66 8.19
N THR A 166 4.22 11.34 8.58
CA THR A 166 3.61 10.05 8.29
C THR A 166 2.14 10.25 7.93
N GLY A 167 1.43 9.18 7.57
CA GLY A 167 0.04 9.33 7.14
C GLY A 167 -0.80 8.07 7.35
N ARG A 168 -2.11 8.26 7.24
CA ARG A 168 -3.12 7.21 7.33
C ARG A 168 -4.27 7.52 6.38
N GLY A 169 -4.59 6.56 5.52
CA GLY A 169 -5.84 6.58 4.76
C GLY A 169 -6.98 5.91 5.53
N PRO A 170 -7.98 6.67 6.04
CA PRO A 170 -9.01 6.15 6.95
C PRO A 170 -10.12 5.42 6.19
N SER A 171 -10.03 4.08 6.09
CA SER A 171 -11.01 3.25 5.37
C SER A 171 -12.19 2.74 6.23
N SER A 172 -12.12 2.94 7.55
CA SER A 172 -13.08 2.47 8.55
C SER A 172 -12.88 3.24 9.84
N GLU A 173 -13.81 3.13 10.78
CA GLU A 173 -13.77 3.87 12.05
C GLU A 173 -12.57 3.53 12.95
N ALA A 174 -12.09 2.28 12.92
CA ALA A 174 -11.05 1.80 13.83
C ALA A 174 -9.78 1.34 13.11
N MET A 175 -8.64 1.55 13.74
CA MET A 175 -7.36 0.96 13.38
C MET A 175 -7.19 -0.46 13.95
N HIS A 176 -6.65 -1.39 13.16
CA HIS A 176 -6.14 -2.67 13.68
C HIS A 176 -4.66 -2.57 14.10
N VAL A 177 -4.17 -3.58 14.84
CA VAL A 177 -2.80 -3.64 15.40
C VAL A 177 -1.70 -3.41 14.36
N GLY A 178 -1.89 -3.87 13.12
CA GLY A 178 -0.93 -3.63 12.03
C GLY A 178 -0.64 -2.15 11.76
N HIS A 179 -1.64 -1.27 11.92
CA HIS A 179 -1.45 0.17 11.72
C HIS A 179 -0.60 0.80 12.84
N LEU A 180 -0.50 0.17 14.01
CA LEU A 180 0.25 0.72 15.13
C LEU A 180 1.77 0.68 14.89
N ILE A 181 2.27 -0.20 14.01
CA ILE A 181 3.72 -0.34 13.78
C ILE A 181 4.39 0.98 13.34
N PRO A 182 3.92 1.68 12.27
CA PRO A 182 4.50 2.96 11.89
C PRO A 182 4.29 4.04 12.95
N PHE A 183 3.13 4.11 13.61
CA PHE A 183 2.86 5.14 14.62
C PHE A 183 3.68 4.96 15.91
N ILE A 184 3.84 3.73 16.41
CA ILE A 184 4.72 3.44 17.56
C ILE A 184 6.15 3.84 17.26
N PHE A 185 6.64 3.57 16.05
CA PHE A 185 8.00 3.94 15.66
C PHE A 185 8.15 5.45 15.50
N THR A 186 7.18 6.11 14.87
CA THR A 186 7.15 7.56 14.69
C THR A 186 7.11 8.28 16.04
N LYS A 187 6.33 7.78 17.00
CA LYS A 187 6.29 8.31 18.37
C LYS A 187 7.65 8.18 19.04
N TRP A 188 8.30 7.02 18.92
CA TRP A 188 9.66 6.83 19.46
C TRP A 188 10.66 7.80 18.81
N LEU A 189 10.59 8.03 17.50
CA LEU A 189 11.44 9.01 16.82
C LEU A 189 11.17 10.43 17.32
N GLN A 190 9.90 10.81 17.51
CA GLN A 190 9.51 12.11 18.06
C GLN A 190 10.11 12.31 19.46
N ASP A 191 9.98 11.33 20.35
CA ASP A 191 10.50 11.40 21.73
C ASP A 191 12.03 11.54 21.75
N VAL A 192 12.70 10.77 20.89
CA VAL A 192 14.16 10.63 20.92
C VAL A 192 14.88 11.83 20.30
N PHE A 193 14.32 12.39 19.22
CA PHE A 193 14.92 13.53 18.52
C PHE A 193 14.32 14.88 18.92
N ASP A 194 13.24 14.89 19.70
CA ASP A 194 12.54 16.09 20.16
C ASP A 194 12.07 17.02 19.02
N ILE A 195 11.43 16.43 18.00
CA ILE A 195 11.11 17.10 16.73
C ILE A 195 9.60 17.20 16.44
N PRO A 196 9.18 18.18 15.62
CA PRO A 196 7.79 18.30 15.17
C PRO A 196 7.39 17.14 14.24
N LEU A 197 6.12 16.80 14.26
CA LEU A 197 5.47 15.76 13.47
C LEU A 197 4.23 16.32 12.77
N VAL A 198 4.08 16.00 11.48
CA VAL A 198 2.83 16.17 10.74
C VAL A 198 2.25 14.81 10.37
N VAL A 199 0.95 14.63 10.55
CA VAL A 199 0.23 13.39 10.20
C VAL A 199 -0.89 13.71 9.23
N GLN A 200 -0.78 13.18 8.02
CA GLN A 200 -1.81 13.35 6.99
C GLN A 200 -2.89 12.28 7.11
N LEU A 201 -4.14 12.71 7.08
CA LEU A 201 -5.32 11.85 6.95
C LEU A 201 -5.91 12.02 5.56
N THR A 202 -5.69 11.02 4.70
CA THR A 202 -6.04 11.04 3.28
C THR A 202 -7.51 10.67 3.06
N ASP A 203 -8.43 11.49 3.59
CA ASP A 203 -9.87 11.30 3.43
C ASP A 203 -10.34 11.54 1.98
N ASP A 204 -9.68 12.43 1.25
CA ASP A 204 -9.86 12.63 -0.19
C ASP A 204 -9.45 11.39 -1.02
N GLU A 205 -8.35 10.71 -0.67
CA GLU A 205 -7.95 9.43 -1.26
C GLU A 205 -9.07 8.39 -1.08
N LYS A 206 -9.62 8.29 0.13
CA LYS A 206 -10.65 7.28 0.39
C LYS A 206 -11.94 7.59 -0.36
N TYR A 207 -12.29 8.85 -0.50
CA TYR A 207 -13.38 9.28 -1.37
C TYR A 207 -13.12 8.93 -2.85
N LEU A 208 -11.89 9.10 -3.34
CA LEU A 208 -11.53 8.80 -4.74
C LEU A 208 -11.46 7.30 -5.06
N TRP A 209 -11.13 6.45 -4.08
CA TRP A 209 -10.94 5.00 -4.28
C TRP A 209 -12.11 4.14 -3.82
N LYS A 210 -12.99 4.65 -2.95
CA LYS A 210 -14.10 3.89 -2.37
C LYS A 210 -15.42 4.59 -2.65
N ASP A 211 -16.50 3.81 -2.62
CA ASP A 211 -17.86 4.32 -2.71
C ASP A 211 -18.30 4.80 -1.32
N LEU A 212 -17.82 5.99 -0.92
CA LEU A 212 -18.07 6.63 0.36
C LEU A 212 -18.46 8.10 0.13
N SER A 213 -19.27 8.66 1.02
CA SER A 213 -19.57 10.10 1.02
C SER A 213 -18.38 10.91 1.56
N LEU A 214 -18.29 12.20 1.22
CA LEU A 214 -17.27 13.09 1.79
C LEU A 214 -17.43 13.20 3.31
N GLU A 215 -18.68 13.21 3.78
CA GLU A 215 -19.03 13.25 5.20
C GLU A 215 -18.54 12.01 5.95
N ASP A 216 -18.68 10.82 5.36
CA ASP A 216 -18.17 9.58 5.96
C ASP A 216 -16.64 9.55 5.97
N CYS A 217 -15.99 9.93 4.87
CA CYS A 217 -14.53 10.00 4.79
C CYS A 217 -13.95 10.94 5.84
N HIS A 218 -14.54 12.14 5.97
CA HIS A 218 -14.15 13.11 6.98
C HIS A 218 -14.40 12.60 8.41
N ARG A 219 -15.55 11.97 8.66
CA ARG A 219 -15.85 11.32 9.95
C ARG A 219 -14.83 10.24 10.30
N PHE A 220 -14.46 9.39 9.35
CA PHE A 220 -13.42 8.37 9.58
C PHE A 220 -12.04 8.98 9.85
N ALA A 221 -11.69 10.09 9.19
CA ALA A 221 -10.46 10.83 9.51
C ALA A 221 -10.46 11.27 10.98
N VAL A 222 -11.54 11.89 11.45
CA VAL A 222 -11.66 12.35 12.85
C VAL A 222 -11.61 11.19 13.85
N GLU A 223 -12.27 10.06 13.58
CA GLU A 223 -12.19 8.89 14.46
C GLU A 223 -10.79 8.25 14.47
N ASN A 224 -10.14 8.09 13.31
CA ASN A 224 -8.78 7.56 13.24
C ASN A 224 -7.76 8.53 13.88
N ALA A 225 -8.03 9.84 13.89
CA ALA A 225 -7.21 10.80 14.61
C ALA A 225 -7.16 10.50 16.12
N LYS A 226 -8.28 10.03 16.72
CA LYS A 226 -8.32 9.64 18.14
C LYS A 226 -7.40 8.45 18.41
N ASP A 227 -7.43 7.43 17.54
CA ASP A 227 -6.54 6.26 17.64
C ASP A 227 -5.06 6.65 17.53
N ILE A 228 -4.74 7.59 16.63
CA ILE A 228 -3.38 8.12 16.46
C ILE A 228 -2.96 8.88 17.72
N ILE A 229 -3.81 9.77 18.24
CA ILE A 229 -3.56 10.52 19.49
C ILE A 229 -3.33 9.54 20.66
N ALA A 230 -4.08 8.44 20.72
CA ALA A 230 -3.94 7.41 21.76
C ALA A 230 -2.58 6.68 21.73
N CYS A 231 -1.80 6.77 20.64
CA CYS A 231 -0.41 6.31 20.62
C CYS A 231 0.52 7.18 21.51
N GLY A 232 0.02 8.32 22.00
CA GLY A 232 0.68 9.17 22.98
C GLY A 232 1.69 10.14 22.37
N PHE A 233 1.38 10.72 21.22
CA PHE A 233 2.18 11.80 20.64
C PHE A 233 2.10 13.09 21.49
N ASP A 234 3.15 13.91 21.46
CA ASP A 234 3.13 15.22 22.14
C ASP A 234 2.23 16.18 21.35
N VAL A 235 1.14 16.63 21.97
CA VAL A 235 0.17 17.57 21.37
C VAL A 235 0.81 18.89 20.97
N ASN A 236 1.90 19.32 21.63
CA ASN A 236 2.56 20.59 21.32
C ASN A 236 3.48 20.48 20.09
N LYS A 237 3.78 19.26 19.65
CA LYS A 237 4.72 18.98 18.54
C LYS A 237 4.05 18.22 17.40
N THR A 238 2.76 17.93 17.49
CA THR A 238 2.07 17.06 16.52
C THR A 238 0.90 17.79 15.88
N PHE A 239 0.93 17.89 14.56
CA PHE A 239 -0.16 18.44 13.76
C PHE A 239 -0.77 17.33 12.91
N ILE A 240 -2.00 16.94 13.23
CA ILE A 240 -2.79 15.96 12.47
C ILE A 240 -3.79 16.74 11.62
N PHE A 241 -3.89 16.43 10.32
CA PHE A 241 -4.76 17.16 9.41
C PHE A 241 -5.47 16.23 8.43
N SER A 242 -6.73 16.57 8.12
CA SER A 242 -7.51 16.04 6.99
C SER A 242 -7.09 16.77 5.71
N ASP A 243 -6.95 16.03 4.61
CA ASP A 243 -6.64 16.63 3.32
C ASP A 243 -7.78 17.53 2.83
N LEU A 244 -9.04 17.08 2.95
CA LEU A 244 -10.21 17.86 2.57
C LEU A 244 -10.28 19.22 3.30
N ASP A 245 -10.00 19.25 4.60
CA ASP A 245 -10.05 20.48 5.39
C ASP A 245 -8.82 21.37 5.17
N TYR A 246 -7.62 20.77 5.21
CA TYR A 246 -6.38 21.54 5.22
C TYR A 246 -6.04 22.14 3.86
N MET A 247 -6.45 21.48 2.77
CA MET A 247 -6.31 22.03 1.42
C MET A 247 -7.03 23.38 1.28
N GLY A 248 -8.22 23.52 1.87
CA GLY A 248 -8.98 24.78 1.88
C GLY A 248 -8.40 25.83 2.83
N ALA A 249 -7.73 25.41 3.89
CA ALA A 249 -7.18 26.29 4.92
C ALA A 249 -5.74 26.78 4.64
N SER A 250 -4.97 26.07 3.80
CA SER A 250 -3.56 26.37 3.54
C SER A 250 -3.26 26.61 2.05
N PRO A 251 -3.15 27.88 1.61
CA PRO A 251 -2.78 28.19 0.23
C PRO A 251 -1.40 27.65 -0.17
N GLU A 252 -0.45 27.58 0.77
CA GLU A 252 0.90 27.07 0.49
C GLU A 252 0.92 25.56 0.26
N PHE A 253 0.03 24.81 0.94
CA PHE A 253 -0.12 23.37 0.70
C PHE A 253 -0.51 23.12 -0.76
N TYR A 254 -1.58 23.77 -1.24
CA TYR A 254 -2.01 23.62 -2.63
C TYR A 254 -0.97 24.12 -3.64
N ARG A 255 -0.22 25.19 -3.32
CA ARG A 255 0.89 25.65 -4.19
C ARG A 255 1.95 24.57 -4.39
N ASN A 256 2.27 23.78 -3.37
CA ASN A 256 3.21 22.67 -3.52
C ASN A 256 2.59 21.49 -4.27
N VAL A 257 1.30 21.18 -4.06
CA VAL A 257 0.58 20.20 -4.90
C VAL A 257 0.70 20.55 -6.37
N VAL A 258 0.43 21.80 -6.75
CA VAL A 258 0.54 22.26 -8.15
C VAL A 258 1.98 22.17 -8.68
N LYS A 259 2.99 22.49 -7.85
CA LYS A 259 4.40 22.32 -8.25
C LYS A 259 4.70 20.87 -8.55
N VAL A 260 4.32 19.92 -7.69
CA VAL A 260 4.56 18.49 -7.92
C VAL A 260 3.81 18.02 -9.17
N GLN A 261 2.53 18.37 -9.31
CA GLN A 261 1.71 18.02 -10.49
C GLN A 261 2.35 18.48 -11.81
N LYS A 262 3.04 19.62 -11.83
CA LYS A 262 3.73 20.12 -13.03
C LYS A 262 4.93 19.25 -13.45
N HIS A 263 5.60 18.60 -12.49
CA HIS A 263 6.83 17.84 -12.73
C HIS A 263 6.61 16.33 -12.81
N VAL A 264 5.38 15.86 -12.60
CA VAL A 264 4.99 14.45 -12.68
C VAL A 264 4.03 14.25 -13.85
N THR A 265 4.46 13.50 -14.85
CA THR A 265 3.67 13.14 -16.03
C THR A 265 2.76 11.95 -15.78
N PHE A 266 1.70 11.84 -16.57
CA PHE A 266 0.81 10.68 -16.51
C PHE A 266 1.57 9.35 -16.74
N ASN A 267 2.49 9.30 -17.72
CA ASN A 267 3.30 8.11 -17.98
C ASN A 267 4.12 7.65 -16.75
N GLN A 268 4.65 8.59 -15.97
CA GLN A 268 5.36 8.25 -14.73
C GLN A 268 4.42 7.60 -13.71
N VAL A 269 3.25 8.18 -13.45
CA VAL A 269 2.30 7.58 -12.49
C VAL A 269 1.69 6.28 -13.00
N LYS A 270 1.55 6.07 -14.32
CA LYS A 270 1.21 4.73 -14.87
C LYS A 270 2.29 3.70 -14.54
N GLY A 271 3.57 4.04 -14.71
CA GLY A 271 4.68 3.14 -14.40
C GLY A 271 4.85 2.86 -12.91
N ILE A 272 4.65 3.86 -12.06
CA ILE A 272 4.85 3.76 -10.60
C ILE A 272 3.66 3.10 -9.91
N PHE A 273 2.44 3.48 -10.29
CA PHE A 273 1.20 3.11 -9.58
C PHE A 273 0.27 2.21 -10.38
N GLY A 274 0.57 1.91 -11.65
CA GLY A 274 -0.27 1.04 -12.48
C GLY A 274 -1.59 1.70 -12.92
N PHE A 275 -1.70 3.02 -12.87
CA PHE A 275 -2.91 3.71 -13.36
C PHE A 275 -3.15 3.46 -14.85
N THR A 276 -4.43 3.54 -15.22
CA THR A 276 -4.91 3.35 -16.58
C THR A 276 -5.65 4.59 -17.07
N ASP A 277 -5.87 4.68 -18.37
CA ASP A 277 -6.58 5.82 -18.98
C ASP A 277 -8.08 5.85 -18.57
N SER A 278 -8.57 4.77 -17.96
CA SER A 278 -9.92 4.66 -17.40
C SER A 278 -10.05 5.13 -15.95
N ASP A 279 -8.93 5.37 -15.25
CA ASP A 279 -8.97 5.89 -13.88
C ASP A 279 -9.38 7.37 -13.87
N CYS A 280 -10.10 7.79 -12.83
CA CYS A 280 -10.53 9.18 -12.73
C CYS A 280 -9.33 10.11 -12.48
N ILE A 281 -9.43 11.35 -12.96
CA ILE A 281 -8.34 12.35 -12.86
C ILE A 281 -7.93 12.65 -11.40
N GLY A 282 -8.83 12.45 -10.44
CA GLY A 282 -8.52 12.57 -9.02
C GLY A 282 -7.49 11.52 -8.58
N LYS A 283 -7.68 10.25 -8.95
CA LYS A 283 -6.69 9.19 -8.65
C LYS A 283 -5.33 9.46 -9.29
N ILE A 284 -5.34 9.90 -10.54
CA ILE A 284 -4.11 10.18 -11.31
C ILE A 284 -3.29 11.30 -10.67
N SER A 285 -3.95 12.31 -10.10
CA SER A 285 -3.31 13.50 -9.52
C SER A 285 -3.08 13.44 -8.00
N PHE A 286 -3.72 12.49 -7.31
CA PHE A 286 -3.56 12.26 -5.87
C PHE A 286 -2.10 12.08 -5.40
N PRO A 287 -1.19 11.41 -6.14
CA PRO A 287 0.19 11.26 -5.68
C PRO A 287 0.89 12.59 -5.33
N ALA A 288 0.51 13.69 -5.99
CA ALA A 288 1.01 15.03 -5.66
C ALA A 288 0.52 15.55 -4.29
N ILE A 289 -0.69 15.17 -3.87
CA ILE A 289 -1.27 15.51 -2.57
C ILE A 289 -0.51 14.78 -1.45
N GLN A 290 -0.16 13.51 -1.65
CA GLN A 290 0.64 12.75 -0.70
C GLN A 290 2.13 13.18 -0.70
N ALA A 291 2.65 13.72 -1.80
CA ALA A 291 4.01 14.25 -1.85
C ALA A 291 4.15 15.61 -1.12
N ALA A 292 3.14 16.47 -1.20
CA ALA A 292 3.20 17.85 -0.69
C ALA A 292 3.61 17.99 0.80
N PRO A 293 3.19 17.13 1.75
CA PRO A 293 3.64 17.17 3.14
C PRO A 293 5.14 16.95 3.34
N SER A 294 5.85 16.43 2.34
CA SER A 294 7.32 16.24 2.38
C SER A 294 8.09 17.56 2.32
N PHE A 295 7.42 18.66 1.99
CA PHE A 295 8.00 19.99 1.94
C PHE A 295 7.53 20.84 3.13
N SER A 296 8.46 21.34 3.94
CA SER A 296 8.16 22.20 5.10
C SER A 296 7.36 23.46 4.73
N SER A 297 7.53 24.00 3.52
CA SER A 297 6.72 25.14 3.06
C SER A 297 5.21 24.87 2.97
N SER A 298 4.78 23.61 2.97
CA SER A 298 3.36 23.22 3.02
C SER A 298 2.69 23.54 4.36
N PHE A 299 3.48 23.82 5.41
CA PHE A 299 3.00 24.14 6.76
C PHE A 299 3.58 25.48 7.26
N PRO A 300 3.18 26.62 6.67
CA PRO A 300 3.73 27.93 7.02
C PRO A 300 3.48 28.30 8.49
N GLN A 301 2.40 27.83 9.11
CA GLN A 301 2.08 28.04 10.52
C GLN A 301 3.04 27.31 11.47
N ILE A 302 3.65 26.21 11.02
CA ILE A 302 4.61 25.43 11.82
C ILE A 302 6.03 25.92 11.52
N PHE A 303 6.38 26.04 10.24
CA PHE A 303 7.76 26.25 9.79
C PHE A 303 8.06 27.66 9.30
N LYS A 304 7.11 28.60 9.45
CA LYS A 304 7.28 30.03 9.13
C LYS A 304 7.80 30.28 7.71
N GLY A 305 7.35 29.45 6.76
CA GLY A 305 7.73 29.55 5.34
C GLY A 305 9.14 29.05 5.00
N ARG A 306 9.87 28.45 5.95
CA ARG A 306 11.15 27.79 5.65
C ARG A 306 10.97 26.64 4.67
N LYS A 307 11.99 26.41 3.85
CA LYS A 307 12.02 25.41 2.76
C LYS A 307 13.17 24.42 2.89
N ASP A 308 14.08 24.67 3.83
CA ASP A 308 15.34 23.96 4.05
C ASP A 308 15.27 22.93 5.18
N ILE A 309 14.08 22.74 5.77
CA ILE A 309 13.89 21.79 6.87
C ILE A 309 13.74 20.39 6.28
N GLN A 310 14.68 19.52 6.64
CA GLN A 310 14.68 18.12 6.23
C GLN A 310 13.42 17.40 6.74
N CYS A 311 12.84 16.55 5.89
CA CYS A 311 11.74 15.66 6.25
C CYS A 311 12.25 14.23 6.41
N LEU A 312 11.78 13.51 7.43
CA LEU A 312 11.94 12.07 7.58
C LEU A 312 10.55 11.41 7.58
N ILE A 313 10.37 10.38 6.76
CA ILE A 313 9.07 9.72 6.55
C ILE A 313 9.11 8.27 7.03
N PRO A 314 8.65 7.98 8.27
CA PRO A 314 8.46 6.61 8.72
C PRO A 314 7.16 6.06 8.14
N CYS A 315 7.24 5.03 7.30
CA CYS A 315 6.07 4.36 6.75
C CYS A 315 6.25 2.84 6.76
N HIS A 316 5.14 2.12 6.77
CA HIS A 316 5.16 0.73 6.32
C HIS A 316 5.44 0.74 4.81
N ARG A 317 6.19 -0.23 4.28
CA ARG A 317 6.46 -0.32 2.85
C ARG A 317 5.40 -1.21 2.19
N PRO A 318 4.39 -0.63 1.53
CA PRO A 318 3.69 -1.35 0.49
C PRO A 318 4.07 -0.88 -0.92
N GLY A 319 4.74 0.26 -1.19
CA GLY A 319 5.09 0.61 -2.59
C GLY A 319 6.19 1.67 -2.75
N PRO A 320 6.53 2.05 -4.01
CA PRO A 320 7.51 3.09 -4.30
C PRO A 320 6.97 4.47 -3.89
N LEU A 321 7.69 5.15 -2.98
CA LEU A 321 7.47 6.57 -2.70
C LEU A 321 7.91 7.40 -3.91
N LEU A 322 7.12 8.42 -4.25
CA LEU A 322 7.50 9.43 -5.25
C LEU A 322 8.83 10.08 -4.85
N GLN A 323 9.76 10.03 -5.77
CA GLN A 323 11.09 10.60 -5.65
C GLN A 323 11.01 12.08 -6.04
N ASP A 324 11.17 12.97 -5.06
CA ASP A 324 11.51 14.37 -5.32
C ASP A 324 12.90 14.61 -4.70
N ASP A 325 13.93 14.51 -5.53
CA ASP A 325 15.25 15.09 -5.22
C ASP A 325 15.13 16.64 -5.29
N PRO A 326 15.81 17.39 -4.39
CA PRO A 326 15.63 18.83 -4.21
C PRO A 326 15.97 19.72 -5.41
#